data_AF-A0A381I967-F1
#
_entry.id   AF-A0A381I967-F1
#
_cell.length_a   1.000
_cell.length_b   1.000
_cell.length_c   1.000
_cell.angle_alpha   90.00
_cell.angle_beta   90.00
_cell.angle_gamma   90.00
#
_symmetry.space_group_name_H-M   'P 1'
#
loop_
_entity.id
_entity.type
_entity.pdbx_description
1 polymer ?
#
loop_
_entity_poly.entity_id
_entity_poly.type
_entity_poly.pdbx_seq_one_letter_code
_entity_poly.pdbx_strand_id
1 'polypeptide(L)'
;MIIHKFIIHVLDKNSDVPILNDFEGKVNQEVDGFFQKAIKRIAKDEDLRKGVFKDYNDNLIKNCCEQIIYDESTFLKNSKEIASYLFDVMKINALH
;
A
#
# COMPACT_ATOMS: atom_id res chain seq x y z
N MET A 1 -1.09 17.36 4.95
CA MET A 1 -0.81 15.92 5.05
C MET A 1 0.68 15.79 5.29
N ILE A 2 1.09 15.06 6.32
CA ILE A 2 2.50 14.86 6.66
C ILE A 2 2.78 13.36 6.51
N ILE A 3 3.78 13.00 5.73
CA ILE A 3 4.21 11.62 5.57
C ILE A 3 5.25 11.31 6.63
N HIS A 4 4.95 10.39 7.53
CA HIS A 4 5.84 10.01 8.62
C HIS A 4 6.79 8.89 8.20
N LYS A 5 6.27 7.89 7.49
CA LYS A 5 6.99 6.72 6.98
C LYS A 5 6.49 6.35 5.60
N PHE A 6 7.35 5.76 4.81
CA PHE A 6 6.97 5.11 3.56
C PHE A 6 7.93 3.96 3.25
N ILE A 7 7.44 3.04 2.43
CA ILE A 7 8.22 1.94 1.88
C ILE A 7 7.73 1.66 0.47
N ILE A 8 8.62 1.17 -0.39
CA ILE A 8 8.31 0.85 -1.79
C ILE A 8 8.49 -0.64 -1.98
N HIS A 9 7.39 -1.33 -2.30
CA HIS A 9 7.38 -2.69 -2.82
C HIS A 9 7.11 -2.64 -4.33
N VAL A 10 7.64 -3.60 -5.10
CA VAL A 10 7.44 -3.64 -6.55
C VAL A 10 6.59 -4.86 -6.92
N LEU A 11 5.46 -4.59 -7.56
CA LEU A 11 4.52 -5.60 -8.02
C LEU A 11 4.52 -5.61 -9.56
N ASP A 12 4.90 -6.74 -10.17
CA ASP A 12 4.84 -6.92 -11.62
C ASP A 12 4.03 -8.18 -11.95
N LYS A 13 2.95 -8.03 -12.72
CA LYS A 13 2.10 -9.15 -13.14
C LYS A 13 2.83 -10.22 -13.95
N ASN A 14 3.93 -9.85 -14.62
CA ASN A 14 4.75 -10.76 -15.41
C ASN A 14 5.79 -11.49 -14.56
N SER A 15 6.04 -11.04 -13.34
CA SER A 15 6.90 -11.74 -12.37
C SER A 15 6.13 -12.88 -11.70
N ASP A 16 6.87 -13.86 -11.21
CA ASP A 16 6.34 -14.95 -10.38
C ASP A 16 6.17 -14.52 -8.92
N VAL A 17 6.98 -13.57 -8.45
CA VAL A 17 6.99 -13.10 -7.06
C VAL A 17 7.06 -11.57 -6.96
N PRO A 18 6.49 -10.95 -5.91
CA PRO A 18 6.66 -9.52 -5.65
C PRO A 18 8.04 -9.24 -5.05
N ILE A 19 8.58 -8.04 -5.29
CA ILE A 19 9.79 -7.57 -4.62
C ILE A 19 9.37 -6.83 -3.35
N LEU A 20 9.56 -7.49 -2.21
CA LEU A 20 9.22 -6.96 -0.90
C LEU A 20 10.44 -6.33 -0.24
N ASN A 21 10.50 -5.00 -0.23
CA ASN A 21 11.59 -4.28 0.43
C ASN A 21 11.58 -4.43 1.96
N ASP A 22 12.77 -4.42 2.55
CA ASP A 22 13.02 -4.48 3.99
C ASP A 22 13.28 -3.11 4.62
N PHE A 23 13.59 -2.10 3.80
CA PHE A 23 14.05 -0.81 4.26
C PHE A 23 13.02 0.27 3.99
N GLU A 24 12.66 0.99 5.04
CA GLU A 24 11.87 2.22 4.96
C GLU A 24 12.63 3.29 4.18
N GLY A 25 11.90 4.06 3.38
CA GLY A 25 12.46 5.20 2.69
C GLY A 25 12.70 6.38 3.62
N LYS A 26 13.67 7.23 3.28
CA LYS A 26 13.97 8.45 4.04
C LYS A 26 13.03 9.58 3.61
N VAL A 27 12.19 10.05 4.53
CA VAL A 27 11.34 11.22 4.28
C VAL A 27 12.21 12.49 4.30
N ASN A 28 12.12 13.27 3.23
CA ASN A 28 12.69 14.61 3.14
C ASN A 28 11.68 15.52 2.40
N GLN A 29 11.98 16.82 2.30
CA GLN A 29 11.05 17.78 1.70
C GLN A 29 10.73 17.49 0.23
N GLU A 30 11.69 16.97 -0.53
CA GLU A 30 11.50 16.61 -1.94
C GLU A 30 10.55 15.40 -2.07
N VAL A 31 10.80 14.35 -1.29
CA VAL A 31 10.00 13.12 -1.25
C VAL A 31 8.58 13.41 -0.76
N ASP A 32 8.43 14.21 0.29
CA ASP A 32 7.13 14.64 0.79
C ASP A 32 6.36 15.44 -0.28
N GLY A 33 7.02 16.39 -0.94
CA GLY A 33 6.45 17.15 -2.05
C GLY A 33 6.02 16.27 -3.23
N PHE A 34 6.80 15.23 -3.55
CA PHE A 34 6.49 14.26 -4.60
C PHE A 34 5.22 13.48 -4.28
N PHE A 35 5.14 12.86 -3.09
CA PHE A 35 3.97 12.09 -2.70
C PHE A 35 2.72 12.96 -2.53
N GLN A 36 2.85 14.16 -1.97
CA GLN A 36 1.73 15.08 -1.85
C GLN A 36 1.15 15.45 -3.22
N LYS A 37 1.99 15.70 -4.23
CA LYS A 37 1.53 15.96 -5.61
C LYS A 37 0.81 14.74 -6.19
N ALA A 38 1.36 13.53 -6.02
CA ALA A 38 0.76 12.30 -6.51
C ALA A 38 -0.61 12.01 -5.86
N ILE A 39 -0.68 12.08 -4.53
CA ILE A 39 -1.91 11.83 -3.77
C ILE A 39 -2.98 12.88 -4.11
N LYS A 40 -2.60 14.17 -4.21
CA LYS A 40 -3.54 15.24 -4.61
C LYS A 40 -4.09 15.03 -6.03
N ARG A 41 -3.27 14.51 -6.95
CA ARG A 41 -3.71 14.20 -8.32
C ARG A 41 -4.73 13.06 -8.31
N ILE A 42 -4.42 11.95 -7.65
CA ILE A 42 -5.31 10.78 -7.57
C ILE A 42 -6.63 11.12 -6.85
N ALA A 43 -6.57 11.93 -5.79
CA ALA A 43 -7.76 12.34 -5.04
C ALA A 43 -8.74 13.22 -5.85
N LYS A 44 -8.29 13.80 -6.98
CA LYS A 44 -9.10 14.59 -7.90
C LYS A 44 -9.46 13.85 -9.18
N ASP A 45 -9.09 12.57 -9.27
CA ASP A 45 -9.36 11.75 -10.44
C ASP A 45 -10.85 11.48 -10.56
N GLU A 46 -11.42 11.69 -11.75
CA GLU A 46 -12.85 11.47 -12.02
C GLU A 46 -13.22 9.99 -11.95
N ASP A 47 -12.26 9.10 -12.22
CA ASP A 47 -12.43 7.66 -12.16
C ASP A 47 -12.20 7.07 -10.76
N LEU A 48 -11.98 7.93 -9.74
CA LEU A 48 -11.74 7.48 -8.37
C LEU A 48 -12.97 6.75 -7.82
N ARG A 49 -12.81 5.45 -7.50
CA ARG A 49 -13.86 4.61 -6.92
C ARG A 49 -13.67 4.45 -5.42
N LYS A 50 -14.76 4.50 -4.66
CA LYS A 50 -14.76 4.18 -3.23
C LYS A 50 -14.70 2.67 -3.04
N GLY A 51 -13.66 2.18 -2.39
CA GLY A 51 -13.59 0.80 -1.89
C GLY A 51 -14.29 0.68 -0.53
N VAL A 52 -14.89 -0.48 -0.26
CA VAL A 52 -15.40 -0.85 1.06
C VAL A 52 -14.84 -2.22 1.45
N PHE A 53 -14.50 -2.39 2.72
CA PHE A 53 -14.18 -3.72 3.25
C PHE A 53 -15.49 -4.50 3.36
N LYS A 54 -15.63 -5.58 2.58
CA LYS A 54 -16.87 -6.36 2.50
C LYS A 54 -17.15 -7.13 3.79
N ASP A 55 -16.11 -7.69 4.41
CA ASP A 55 -16.17 -8.27 5.74
C ASP A 55 -15.38 -7.36 6.69
N TYR A 56 -16.03 -6.75 7.67
CA TYR A 56 -15.36 -5.80 8.55
C TYR A 56 -14.53 -6.50 9.63
N ASN A 57 -14.91 -7.71 10.03
CA ASN A 57 -14.25 -8.44 11.11
C ASN A 57 -13.17 -9.38 10.57
N ASP A 58 -13.28 -9.80 9.31
CA ASP A 58 -12.33 -10.68 8.65
C ASP A 58 -11.82 -10.08 7.32
N ASN A 59 -11.04 -9.01 7.43
CA ASN A 59 -10.35 -8.42 6.28
C ASN A 59 -8.87 -8.17 6.56
N LEU A 60 -8.03 -8.88 5.81
CA LEU A 60 -6.57 -8.80 5.89
C LEU A 60 -6.05 -7.36 5.83
N ILE A 61 -6.48 -6.60 4.81
CA ILE A 61 -5.99 -5.23 4.58
C ILE A 61 -6.40 -4.30 5.71
N LYS A 62 -7.65 -4.39 6.19
CA LYS A 62 -8.12 -3.63 7.35
C LYS A 62 -7.29 -3.97 8.59
N ASN A 63 -7.11 -5.25 8.89
CA ASN A 63 -6.38 -5.70 10.07
C ASN A 63 -4.93 -5.21 10.05
N CYS A 64 -4.27 -5.27 8.88
CA CYS A 64 -2.94 -4.69 8.67
C CYS A 64 -2.94 -3.18 8.94
N CYS A 65 -3.90 -2.43 8.37
CA CYS A 65 -3.99 -0.98 8.58
C CYS A 65 -4.22 -0.61 10.05
N GLU A 66 -5.11 -1.30 10.76
CA GLU A 66 -5.36 -1.05 12.19
C GLU A 66 -4.11 -1.31 13.01
N GLN A 67 -3.41 -2.43 12.77
CA GLN A 67 -2.16 -2.72 13.46
C GLN A 67 -1.10 -1.63 13.21
N ILE A 68 -0.97 -1.12 11.98
CA ILE A 68 -0.04 -0.02 11.66
C ILE A 68 -0.39 1.26 12.44
N ILE A 69 -1.69 1.56 12.59
CA ILE A 69 -2.17 2.76 13.28
C ILE A 69 -1.90 2.68 14.79
N TYR A 70 -2.12 1.51 15.39
CA TYR A 70 -2.01 1.33 16.83
C TYR A 70 -0.61 0.89 17.31
N ASP A 71 0.17 0.27 16.43
CA ASP A 71 1.53 -0.19 16.71
C ASP A 71 2.45 0.06 15.49
N GLU A 72 3.18 1.17 15.57
CA GLU A 72 4.09 1.62 14.52
C GLU A 72 5.19 0.59 14.21
N SER A 73 5.56 -0.28 15.16
CA SER A 73 6.58 -1.32 14.94
C SER A 73 6.13 -2.37 13.92
N THR A 74 4.82 -2.47 13.68
CA THR A 74 4.24 -3.41 12.72
C THR A 74 4.27 -2.90 11.28
N PHE A 75 4.67 -1.64 11.05
CA PHE A 75 4.64 -0.99 9.73
C PHE A 75 5.25 -1.85 8.62
N LEU A 76 6.50 -2.28 8.78
CA LEU A 76 7.21 -3.06 7.77
C LEU A 76 6.59 -4.44 7.52
N LYS A 77 6.18 -5.13 8.59
CA LYS A 77 5.55 -6.45 8.48
C LYS A 77 4.23 -6.34 7.70
N ASN A 78 3.39 -5.41 8.11
CA ASN A 78 2.05 -5.24 7.55
C ASN A 78 2.08 -4.64 6.14
N SER A 79 3.06 -3.79 5.80
CA SER A 79 3.23 -3.30 4.43
C SER A 79 3.55 -4.42 3.45
N LYS A 80 4.38 -5.39 3.87
CA LYS A 80 4.69 -6.59 3.09
C LYS A 80 3.48 -7.48 2.91
N GLU A 81 2.71 -7.71 3.98
CA GLU A 81 1.51 -8.53 3.94
C GLU A 81 0.45 -7.92 2.99
N ILE A 82 0.26 -6.60 3.06
CA ILE A 82 -0.57 -5.86 2.09
C ILE A 82 -0.06 -6.03 0.66
N ALA A 83 1.25 -5.85 0.43
CA ALA A 83 1.84 -5.95 -0.90
C ALA A 83 1.73 -7.36 -1.49
N SER A 84 1.96 -8.41 -0.70
CA SER A 84 1.77 -9.80 -1.10
C SER A 84 0.32 -10.08 -1.47
N TYR A 85 -0.64 -9.67 -0.65
CA TYR A 85 -2.05 -9.86 -0.97
C TYR A 85 -2.45 -9.14 -2.26
N LEU A 86 -2.00 -7.90 -2.46
CA LEU A 86 -2.27 -7.15 -3.68
C LEU A 86 -1.62 -7.80 -4.91
N PHE A 87 -0.45 -8.40 -4.76
CA PHE A 87 0.20 -9.16 -5.82
C PHE A 87 -0.64 -10.37 -6.23
N ASP A 88 -1.13 -11.15 -5.27
CA ASP A 88 -1.97 -12.33 -5.54
C ASP A 88 -3.27 -11.93 -6.26
N VAL A 89 -3.95 -10.87 -5.80
CA VAL A 89 -5.13 -10.31 -6.46
C VAL A 89 -4.81 -9.84 -7.89
N MET A 90 -3.66 -9.18 -8.09
CA MET A 90 -3.22 -8.75 -9.41
C MET A 90 -2.99 -9.94 -10.35
N LYS A 91 -2.36 -11.03 -9.87
CA LYS A 91 -2.13 -12.25 -10.67
C LYS A 91 -3.43 -12.93 -11.05
N ILE A 92 -4.38 -13.06 -10.12
CA ILE A 92 -5.71 -13.63 -10.38
C ILE A 92 -6.43 -12.83 -11.47
N ASN A 93 -6.43 -11.50 -11.37
CA ASN A 93 -7.13 -10.64 -12.32
C ASN A 93 -6.43 -10.56 -13.69
N ALA A 94 -5.12 -10.81 -13.78
CA ALA A 94 -4.40 -10.84 -15.05
C ALA A 94 -4.66 -12.10 -15.89
N LEU A 95 -5.24 -13.14 -15.28
CA LEU A 95 -5.64 -14.38 -15.96
C LEU A 95 -7.03 -14.28 -16.60
N HIS A 96 -7.76 -13.20 -16.34
CA HIS A 96 -9.05 -12.86 -16.93
C HIS A 96 -8.91 -11.74 -17.96
#